data_AF-A0A959EI00-F1
#
_entry.id   AF-A0A959EI00-F1
#
_cell.length_a   1.000
_cell.length_b   1.000
_cell.length_c   1.000
_cell.angle_alpha   90.00
_cell.angle_beta   90.00
_cell.angle_gamma   90.00
#
_symmetry.space_group_name_H-M   'P 1'
#
loop_
_entity.id
_entity.type
_entity.pdbx_description
1 polymer ?
#
loop_
_entity_poly.entity_id
_entity_poly.type
_entity_poly.pdbx_seq_one_letter_code
_entity_poly.pdbx_strand_id
1 'polypeptide(L)'
;MQTILNFLLAAALLLSVGIPVSAQIIVPDNLVVRQMATITIDTGKLDTIVVTYRPNSSIVRSEILLPQGGRNTFLWTPQKVGIVRLSSKTSGTRNVSVQFEKASYSGILVMALAAVILFGGAAFSFKTLLEKEEGKEVISRKHPDT
;
A
#
# COMPACT_ATOMS: atom_id res chain seq x y z
N MET A 1 -9.15 -58.01 -23.98
CA MET A 1 -9.15 -57.86 -22.51
C MET A 1 -7.95 -57.08 -21.95
N GLN A 2 -6.82 -57.00 -22.68
CA GLN A 2 -5.58 -56.35 -22.22
C GLN A 2 -5.58 -54.82 -22.34
N THR A 3 -6.36 -54.26 -23.26
CA THR A 3 -6.49 -52.81 -23.51
C THR A 3 -7.24 -52.06 -22.40
N ILE A 4 -8.23 -52.71 -21.77
CA ILE A 4 -9.02 -52.12 -20.67
C ILE A 4 -8.19 -52.03 -19.39
N LEU A 5 -7.33 -53.03 -19.14
CA LEU A 5 -6.44 -53.05 -17.98
C LEU A 5 -5.37 -51.94 -18.05
N ASN A 6 -4.83 -51.68 -19.24
CA ASN A 6 -3.87 -50.59 -19.45
C ASN A 6 -4.50 -49.20 -19.27
N PHE A 7 -5.78 -49.04 -19.64
CA PHE A 7 -6.52 -47.79 -19.43
C PHE A 7 -6.81 -47.52 -17.95
N LEU A 8 -7.15 -48.56 -17.18
CA LEU A 8 -7.35 -48.47 -15.74
C LEU A 8 -6.05 -48.17 -14.98
N LEU A 9 -4.92 -48.73 -15.41
CA LEU A 9 -3.62 -48.45 -14.81
C LEU A 9 -3.15 -47.01 -15.07
N ALA A 10 -3.40 -46.48 -16.27
CA ALA A 10 -3.09 -45.09 -16.62
C ALA A 10 -3.98 -44.08 -15.85
N ALA A 11 -5.27 -44.41 -15.66
CA ALA A 11 -6.20 -43.60 -14.88
C ALA A 11 -5.83 -43.57 -13.38
N ALA A 12 -5.35 -44.68 -12.82
CA ALA A 12 -4.88 -44.75 -11.43
C ALA A 12 -3.57 -43.96 -11.22
N LEU A 13 -2.68 -43.92 -12.22
CA LEU A 13 -1.42 -43.16 -12.14
C LEU A 13 -1.64 -41.64 -12.22
N LEU A 14 -2.71 -41.18 -12.88
CA LEU A 14 -3.08 -39.76 -12.96
C LEU A 14 -3.71 -39.23 -11.66
N LEU A 15 -4.29 -40.09 -10.83
CA LEU A 15 -4.88 -39.73 -9.54
C LEU A 15 -3.88 -39.65 -8.39
N SER A 16 -2.64 -40.13 -8.58
CA SER A 16 -1.57 -40.04 -7.57
C SER A 16 -0.68 -38.81 -7.71
N VAL A 17 -1.04 -37.85 -8.58
CA VAL A 17 -0.39 -36.53 -8.60
C VAL A 17 -0.86 -35.79 -7.35
N GLY A 18 -0.20 -36.06 -6.22
CA GLY A 18 -0.41 -35.35 -4.98
C GLY A 18 -0.28 -33.86 -5.26
N ILE A 19 -1.38 -33.13 -5.14
CA ILE A 19 -1.37 -31.68 -5.25
C ILE A 19 -0.37 -31.20 -4.20
N PRO A 20 0.73 -30.54 -4.58
CA PRO A 20 1.63 -29.99 -3.59
C PRO A 20 0.82 -28.95 -2.82
N VAL A 21 0.50 -29.26 -1.56
CA VAL A 21 -0.04 -28.29 -0.61
C VAL A 21 1.01 -27.20 -0.50
N SER A 22 0.80 -26.14 -1.26
CA SER A 22 1.71 -25.02 -1.33
C SER A 22 1.55 -24.26 -0.04
N ALA A 23 2.45 -24.56 0.87
CA ALA A 23 2.87 -23.73 1.97
C ALA A 23 2.57 -22.24 1.73
N GLN A 24 1.59 -21.69 2.45
CA GLN A 24 1.18 -20.30 2.27
C GLN A 24 1.50 -19.47 3.51
N ILE A 25 2.07 -18.29 3.28
CA ILE A 25 2.25 -17.27 4.32
C ILE A 25 0.89 -16.58 4.51
N ILE A 26 0.28 -16.73 5.68
CA ILE A 26 -0.98 -16.10 6.09
C ILE A 26 -0.65 -14.84 6.90
N VAL A 27 -1.17 -13.70 6.44
CA VAL A 27 -0.91 -12.38 7.03
C VAL A 27 -2.24 -11.63 7.11
N PRO A 28 -2.48 -10.83 8.16
CA PRO A 28 -3.65 -9.96 8.25
C PRO A 28 -3.73 -9.00 7.06
N ASP A 29 -4.95 -8.71 6.60
CA ASP A 29 -5.18 -7.83 5.44
C ASP A 29 -4.91 -6.35 5.77
N ASN A 30 -4.99 -5.96 7.04
CA ASN A 30 -4.83 -4.60 7.53
C ASN A 30 -3.60 -4.46 8.44
N LEU A 31 -2.41 -4.44 7.84
CA LEU A 31 -1.20 -4.15 8.60
C LEU A 31 -1.04 -2.65 8.82
N VAL A 32 -0.91 -2.26 10.08
CA VAL A 32 -0.68 -0.88 10.50
C VAL A 32 0.72 -0.75 11.07
N VAL A 33 1.40 0.32 10.70
CA VAL A 33 2.74 0.62 11.22
C VAL A 33 2.71 0.75 12.75
N ARG A 34 3.73 0.19 13.41
CA ARG A 34 3.89 0.15 14.88
C ARG A 34 2.83 -0.65 15.64
N GLN A 35 1.97 -1.38 14.95
CA GLN A 35 1.01 -2.29 15.58
C GLN A 35 1.47 -3.73 15.44
N MET A 36 1.27 -4.53 16.49
CA MET A 36 1.66 -5.93 16.50
C MET A 36 0.73 -6.74 15.59
N ALA A 37 1.31 -7.52 14.69
CA ALA A 37 0.64 -8.41 13.78
C ALA A 37 1.15 -9.85 13.98
N THR A 38 0.26 -10.81 13.75
CA THR A 38 0.60 -12.23 13.81
C THR A 38 0.67 -12.78 12.39
N ILE A 39 1.82 -13.33 12.01
CA ILE A 39 2.01 -14.03 10.73
C ILE A 39 1.98 -15.53 11.02
N THR A 40 1.28 -16.29 10.19
CA THR A 40 1.23 -17.76 10.31
C THR A 40 1.68 -18.40 9.01
N ILE A 41 2.43 -19.49 9.09
CA ILE A 41 2.76 -20.33 7.94
C ILE A 41 1.94 -21.62 8.02
N ASP A 42 1.15 -21.89 6.99
CA ASP A 42 0.39 -23.14 6.88
C ASP A 42 1.28 -24.27 6.31
N THR A 43 2.31 -24.61 7.08
CA THR A 43 3.09 -25.83 6.85
C THR A 43 3.31 -26.48 8.20
N GLY A 44 3.21 -27.79 8.31
CA GLY A 44 3.52 -28.48 9.57
C GLY A 44 5.01 -28.46 9.95
N LYS A 45 5.86 -27.64 9.31
CA LYS A 45 7.32 -27.60 9.48
C LYS A 45 7.79 -26.24 9.95
N LEU A 46 8.55 -26.21 11.05
CA LEU A 46 9.19 -24.99 11.56
C LEU A 46 10.01 -24.29 10.46
N ASP A 47 9.69 -23.02 10.20
CA ASP A 47 10.40 -22.19 9.25
C ASP A 47 10.77 -20.83 9.86
N THR A 48 11.51 -20.03 9.12
CA THR A 48 11.92 -18.67 9.47
C THR A 48 11.40 -17.70 8.42
N ILE A 49 10.89 -16.55 8.86
CA ILE A 49 10.42 -15.49 7.96
C ILE A 49 11.49 -14.40 7.89
N VAL A 50 11.94 -14.09 6.68
CA VAL A 50 12.74 -12.90 6.41
C VAL A 50 11.80 -11.81 5.92
N VAL A 51 11.75 -10.72 6.67
CA VAL A 51 10.98 -9.53 6.34
C VAL A 51 11.93 -8.53 5.70
N THR A 52 11.60 -8.07 4.51
CA THR A 52 12.44 -7.12 3.76
C THR A 52 11.66 -5.85 3.46
N TYR A 53 12.12 -4.75 4.04
CA TYR A 53 11.60 -3.41 3.81
C TYR A 53 12.33 -2.75 2.64
N ARG A 54 11.56 -2.14 1.73
CA ARG A 54 12.06 -1.26 0.67
C ARG A 54 11.45 0.14 0.83
N PRO A 55 11.88 0.93 1.84
CA PRO A 55 11.37 2.28 2.06
C PRO A 55 11.72 3.26 0.93
N ASN A 56 12.68 2.93 0.05
CA ASN A 56 13.04 3.60 -1.21
C ASN A 56 13.90 2.63 -2.05
N SER A 57 14.07 2.88 -3.35
CA SER A 57 14.76 1.98 -4.30
C SER A 57 16.22 1.63 -3.97
N SER A 58 16.86 2.34 -3.04
CA SER A 58 18.30 2.17 -2.73
C SER A 58 18.62 1.65 -1.31
N ILE A 59 17.64 1.55 -0.40
CA ILE A 59 17.89 1.13 0.99
C ILE A 59 17.04 -0.11 1.30
N VAL A 60 17.68 -1.26 1.40
CA VAL A 60 17.04 -2.52 1.80
C VAL A 60 17.36 -2.77 3.26
N ARG A 61 16.33 -2.97 4.08
CA ARG A 61 16.49 -3.40 5.48
C ARG A 61 15.77 -4.72 5.65
N SER A 62 16.49 -5.71 6.16
CA SER A 62 15.92 -7.04 6.42
C SER A 62 15.98 -7.36 7.90
N GLU A 63 14.93 -8.00 8.39
CA GLU A 63 14.86 -8.57 9.74
C GLU A 63 14.41 -10.03 9.64
N ILE A 64 14.85 -10.83 10.60
CA ILE A 64 14.57 -12.26 10.65
C ILE A 64 13.63 -12.49 11.82
N LEU A 65 12.46 -13.08 11.55
CA LEU A 65 11.48 -13.44 12.56
C LEU A 65 11.62 -14.93 12.88
N LEU A 66 11.77 -15.21 14.17
CA LEU A 66 11.83 -16.57 14.69
C LEU A 66 10.42 -17.04 15.09
N PRO A 67 10.13 -18.34 14.92
CA PRO A 67 8.85 -18.92 15.33
C PRO A 67 8.66 -18.81 16.85
N GLN A 68 7.46 -18.41 17.28
CA GLN A 68 7.10 -18.39 18.69
C GLN A 68 6.53 -19.73 19.15
N GLY A 69 6.97 -20.18 20.32
CA GLY A 69 6.38 -21.34 21.01
C GLY A 69 6.50 -22.66 20.24
N GLY A 70 7.49 -22.81 19.37
CA GLY A 70 7.67 -24.02 18.57
C GLY A 70 6.58 -24.24 17.50
N ARG A 71 5.81 -23.20 17.18
CA ARG A 71 4.78 -23.20 16.12
C ARG A 71 5.17 -22.24 15.01
N ASN A 72 4.57 -22.43 13.83
CA ASN A 72 4.73 -21.57 12.67
C ASN A 72 3.97 -20.23 12.78
N THR A 73 4.07 -19.62 13.95
CA THR A 73 3.43 -18.35 14.29
C THR A 73 4.53 -17.36 14.66
N PHE A 74 4.47 -16.18 14.06
CA PHE A 74 5.49 -15.14 14.20
C PHE A 74 4.80 -13.85 14.65
N LEU A 75 5.30 -13.26 15.74
CA LEU A 75 4.90 -11.91 16.14
C LEU A 75 5.80 -10.91 15.44
N TRP A 76 5.17 -9.96 14.77
CA TRP A 76 5.84 -8.96 13.98
C TRP A 76 5.23 -7.59 14.24
N THR A 77 6.07 -6.58 14.47
CA THR A 77 5.62 -5.19 14.62
C THR A 77 6.26 -4.35 13.51
N PRO A 78 5.51 -4.00 12.44
CA PRO A 78 6.09 -3.27 11.32
C PRO A 78 6.61 -1.90 11.71
N GLN A 79 7.90 -1.64 11.49
CA GLN A 79 8.53 -0.38 11.91
C GLN A 79 8.34 0.78 10.92
N LYS A 80 8.03 0.47 9.66
CA LYS A 80 7.89 1.44 8.57
C LYS A 80 6.68 1.13 7.70
N VAL A 81 6.08 2.17 7.13
CA VAL A 81 5.03 2.07 6.12
C VAL A 81 5.58 1.67 4.75
N GLY A 82 4.71 1.13 3.90
CA GLY A 82 5.02 0.79 2.51
C GLY A 82 4.89 -0.70 2.22
N ILE A 83 5.46 -1.14 1.10
CA ILE A 83 5.43 -2.54 0.68
C ILE A 83 6.58 -3.29 1.35
N VAL A 84 6.22 -4.36 2.05
CA VAL A 84 7.14 -5.26 2.73
C VAL A 84 7.08 -6.61 2.05
N ARG A 85 8.25 -7.19 1.78
CA ARG A 85 8.36 -8.55 1.22
C ARG A 85 8.64 -9.53 2.35
N LEU A 86 7.74 -10.48 2.55
CA LEU A 86 7.92 -11.61 3.45
C LEU A 86 8.40 -12.79 2.61
N SER A 87 9.50 -13.41 3.00
CA SER A 87 9.99 -14.63 2.35
C SER A 87 10.29 -15.69 3.37
N SER A 88 9.86 -16.91 3.09
CA SER A 88 10.19 -18.10 3.85
C SER A 88 10.70 -19.17 2.89
N LYS A 89 11.58 -20.05 3.36
CA LYS A 89 12.19 -21.08 2.50
C LYS A 89 11.16 -22.12 2.06
N THR A 90 10.17 -22.39 2.90
CA THR A 90 9.14 -23.39 2.65
C THR A 90 7.91 -22.83 1.95
N SER A 91 7.53 -21.58 2.23
CA SER A 91 6.25 -20.97 1.82
C SER A 91 6.38 -19.90 0.75
N GLY A 92 7.58 -19.75 0.19
CA GLY A 92 7.85 -18.80 -0.87
C GLY A 92 7.84 -17.35 -0.41
N THR A 93 7.41 -16.45 -1.31
CA THR A 93 7.40 -15.01 -1.07
C THR A 93 5.97 -14.47 -1.09
N ARG A 94 5.63 -13.59 -0.15
CA ARG A 94 4.41 -12.78 -0.16
C ARG A 94 4.74 -11.30 0.03
N ASN A 95 4.14 -10.44 -0.77
CA ASN A 95 4.21 -8.99 -0.57
C ASN A 95 3.02 -8.54 0.27
N VAL A 96 3.26 -7.64 1.22
CA VAL A 96 2.24 -7.09 2.10
C VAL A 96 2.39 -5.58 2.19
N SER A 97 1.27 -4.85 2.27
CA SER A 97 1.26 -3.41 2.41
C SER A 97 1.05 -3.03 3.88
N VAL A 98 1.92 -2.15 4.39
CA VAL A 98 1.82 -1.57 5.73
C VAL A 98 1.34 -0.14 5.61
N GLN A 99 0.23 0.16 6.27
CA GLN A 99 -0.46 1.44 6.20
C GLN A 99 -0.21 2.29 7.45
N PHE A 100 -0.51 3.58 7.34
CA PHE A 100 -0.58 4.46 8.50
C PHE A 100 -1.86 4.21 9.28
N GLU A 101 -1.81 4.37 10.60
CA GLU A 101 -2.99 4.20 11.46
C GLU A 101 -4.08 5.26 11.16
N LYS A 102 -3.67 6.48 10.78
CA LYS A 102 -4.57 7.62 10.58
C LYS A 102 -4.15 8.44 9.37
N ALA A 103 -5.13 9.05 8.71
CA ALA A 103 -4.90 10.06 7.69
C ALA A 103 -4.15 11.27 8.28
N SER A 104 -3.20 11.82 7.53
CA SER A 104 -2.39 12.96 7.98
C SER A 104 -3.21 14.25 7.91
N TYR A 105 -3.86 14.63 9.02
CA TYR A 105 -4.66 15.87 9.12
C TYR A 105 -3.83 17.13 8.85
N SER A 106 -2.54 17.12 9.20
CA SER A 106 -1.64 18.26 8.94
C SER A 106 -1.47 18.52 7.44
N GLY A 107 -1.40 17.47 6.61
CA GLY A 107 -1.30 17.62 5.16
C GLY A 107 -2.55 18.26 4.54
N ILE A 108 -3.73 17.84 5.00
CA ILE A 108 -5.01 18.41 4.56
C ILE A 108 -5.11 19.89 4.95
N LEU A 109 -4.70 20.24 6.16
CA LEU A 109 -4.72 21.62 6.65
C LEU A 109 -3.79 22.52 5.83
N VAL A 110 -2.59 22.06 5.50
CA VAL A 110 -1.66 22.79 4.63
C VAL A 110 -2.25 23.00 3.23
N MET A 111 -2.88 21.97 2.66
CA MET A 111 -3.54 22.08 1.35
C MET A 111 -4.70 23.08 1.37
N ALA A 112 -5.53 23.06 2.42
CA ALA A 112 -6.61 24.01 2.59
C ALA A 112 -6.09 25.45 2.73
N LEU A 113 -5.04 25.66 3.52
CA LEU A 113 -4.41 26.98 3.69
C LEU A 113 -3.84 27.50 2.36
N ALA A 114 -3.14 26.63 1.62
CA ALA A 114 -2.59 26.96 0.32
C ALA A 114 -3.70 27.34 -0.68
N ALA A 115 -4.82 26.61 -0.69
CA ALA A 115 -5.97 26.93 -1.52
C ALA A 115 -6.55 28.31 -1.17
N VAL A 116 -6.72 28.64 0.11
CA VAL A 116 -7.22 29.96 0.54
C VAL A 116 -6.28 31.08 0.10
N ILE A 117 -4.97 30.90 0.23
CA ILE A 117 -3.99 31.91 -0.20
C ILE A 117 -4.04 32.09 -1.72
N LEU A 118 -4.02 30.98 -2.48
CA LEU A 118 -4.01 31.00 -3.94
C LEU A 118 -5.30 31.63 -4.51
N PHE A 119 -6.46 31.10 -4.10
CA PHE A 119 -7.75 31.58 -4.59
C PHE A 119 -8.13 32.94 -4.01
N GLY A 120 -7.76 33.22 -2.75
CA GLY A 120 -7.96 34.53 -2.13
C GLY A 120 -7.15 35.62 -2.84
N GLY A 121 -5.88 35.36 -3.14
CA GLY A 121 -5.04 36.29 -3.90
C GLY A 121 -5.55 36.54 -5.33
N ALA A 122 -6.03 35.49 -6.00
CA ALA A 122 -6.65 35.62 -7.32
C ALA A 122 -7.93 36.47 -7.28
N ALA A 123 -8.86 36.17 -6.35
CA ALA A 123 -10.12 36.89 -6.22
C ALA A 123 -9.90 38.38 -5.88
N PHE A 124 -8.95 38.70 -5.00
CA PHE A 124 -8.60 40.07 -4.66
C PHE A 124 -8.03 40.84 -5.87
N SER A 125 -7.21 40.17 -6.68
CA SER A 125 -6.64 40.75 -7.89
C SER A 125 -7.71 41.05 -8.93
N PHE A 126 -8.67 40.14 -9.14
CA PHE A 126 -9.81 40.36 -10.02
C PHE A 126 -10.71 41.52 -9.56
N LYS A 127 -11.04 41.58 -8.27
CA LYS A 127 -11.81 42.71 -7.70
C LYS A 127 -11.12 44.05 -7.96
N THR A 128 -9.81 44.11 -7.73
CA THR A 128 -9.02 45.32 -7.94
C THR A 128 -8.96 45.75 -9.41
N LEU A 129 -8.89 44.79 -10.35
CA LEU A 129 -8.90 45.10 -11.78
C LEU A 129 -10.26 45.63 -12.24
N LEU A 130 -11.35 45.00 -11.81
CA LEU A 130 -12.70 45.38 -12.19
C LEU A 130 -13.10 46.77 -11.65
N GLU A 131 -12.81 47.06 -10.38
CA GLU A 131 -13.06 48.38 -9.77
C GLU A 131 -12.29 49.51 -10.47
N LYS A 132 -11.15 49.19 -11.08
CA LYS A 132 -10.30 50.17 -11.77
C LYS A 132 -10.73 50.44 -13.21
N GLU A 133 -11.45 49.51 -13.84
CA GLU A 133 -12.06 49.71 -15.16
C GLU A 133 -13.36 50.54 -15.06
N GLU A 134 -14.20 50.30 -14.06
CA GLU A 134 -15.42 51.08 -13.84
C GLU A 134 -15.16 52.58 -13.58
N GLY A 135 -14.04 52.92 -12.93
CA GLY A 135 -13.65 54.31 -12.66
C GLY A 135 -13.15 55.10 -13.89
N LYS A 136 -12.79 54.43 -15.00
CA LYS A 136 -12.22 55.10 -16.18
C LYS A 136 -13.25 55.53 -17.22
N GLU A 137 -14.41 54.87 -17.32
CA GLU A 137 -15.44 55.25 -18.31
C GLU A 137 -16.18 56.55 -17.97
N VAL A 138 -16.28 56.93 -16.69
CA VAL A 138 -17.05 58.12 -16.28
C VAL A 138 -16.35 59.44 -16.64
N ILE A 139 -15.01 59.45 -16.78
CA ILE A 139 -14.25 60.68 -17.05
C ILE A 139 -14.15 60.97 -18.56
N SER A 140 -14.23 59.96 -19.43
CA SER A 140 -14.15 60.14 -20.89
C SER A 140 -15.41 60.79 -21.51
N ARG A 141 -16.55 60.79 -20.80
CA ARG A 141 -17.81 61.37 -21.28
C ARG A 141 -18.02 62.85 -20.91
N LYS A 142 -17.05 63.49 -20.23
CA LYS A 142 -17.04 64.93 -19.93
C LYS A 142 -16.00 65.64 -20.81
N HIS A 143 -16.21 65.63 -22.12
CA HIS A 143 -15.67 66.70 -22.96
C HIS A 143 -16.83 67.68 -23.21
N PRO A 144 -16.82 68.88 -22.60
CA PRO A 144 -17.79 69.90 -22.95
C PRO A 144 -17.40 70.47 -24.31
N ASP A 145 -18.22 70.21 -25.32
CA ASP A 145 -18.22 70.96 -26.56
C ASP A 145 -18.62 72.41 -26.24
N THR A 146 -17.63 73.30 -26.15
CA THR A 146 -17.78 74.76 -26.28
C THR A 146 -16.50 75.34 -26.85
#